data_AF-A0A7S1DX62-F1
#
_entry.id   AF-A0A7S1DX62-F1
#
_cell.length_a   1.000
_cell.length_b   1.000
_cell.length_c   1.000
_cell.angle_alpha   90.00
_cell.angle_beta   90.00
_cell.angle_gamma   90.00
#
_symmetry.space_group_name_H-M   'P 1'
#
loop_
_entity.id
_entity.type
_entity.pdbx_description
1 polymer ?
#
loop_
_entity_poly.entity_id
_entity_poly.type
_entity_poly.pdbx_seq_one_letter_code
_entity_poly.pdbx_strand_id
1 'polypeptide(L)'
;MSEDAPEGKQPPPLKALNMLKTLLTKSAMLLKHLSDYRLCLTRRALPADAKHPRARLETRLCLWSLSPAVAFGTLRDLCDTIVITSGTLSPMNSFASELSTPFSSQLSANHVVDTKTQVPSSL
;
A
#
# COMPACT_ATOMS: atom_id res chain seq x y z
N MET A 1 -29.42 -10.32 24.91
CA MET A 1 -29.14 -9.05 24.22
C MET A 1 -27.93 -8.46 24.90
N SER A 2 -26.74 -8.85 24.45
CA SER A 2 -25.49 -8.66 25.19
C SER A 2 -24.58 -7.70 24.43
N GLU A 3 -24.39 -6.56 25.07
CA GLU A 3 -23.15 -5.76 25.15
C GLU A 3 -22.37 -5.51 23.85
N ASP A 4 -22.62 -4.32 23.27
CA ASP A 4 -21.66 -3.60 22.44
C ASP A 4 -20.37 -3.35 23.23
N ALA A 5 -19.28 -3.97 22.77
CA ALA A 5 -17.94 -3.78 23.32
C ALA A 5 -17.42 -2.37 22.96
N PRO A 6 -16.97 -1.55 23.94
CA PRO A 6 -16.35 -0.28 23.63
C PRO A 6 -14.96 -0.48 23.04
N GLU A 7 -14.75 0.10 21.86
CA GLU A 7 -13.50 0.16 21.10
C GLU A 7 -12.31 0.50 22.01
N GLY A 8 -11.52 -0.52 22.36
CA GLY A 8 -10.46 -0.45 23.36
C GLY A 8 -9.35 0.53 22.97
N LYS A 9 -9.32 1.71 23.58
CA LYS A 9 -8.17 2.62 23.54
C LYS A 9 -6.96 1.92 24.16
N GLN A 10 -6.03 1.49 23.31
CA GLN A 10 -4.76 0.89 23.75
C GLN A 10 -4.00 1.80 24.74
N PRO A 11 -3.34 1.22 25.76
CA PRO A 11 -2.61 2.00 26.74
C PRO A 11 -1.46 2.79 26.10
N PRO A 12 -1.21 4.05 26.53
CA PRO A 12 -0.22 4.95 25.94
C PRO A 12 1.19 4.34 25.75
N PRO A 13 1.77 3.55 26.68
CA PRO A 13 3.09 2.96 26.47
C PRO A 13 3.11 1.93 25.34
N LEU A 14 2.03 1.17 25.15
CA LEU A 14 1.95 0.13 24.12
C LEU A 14 1.84 0.75 22.72
N LYS A 15 1.09 1.86 22.61
CA LYS A 15 0.98 2.65 21.39
C LYS A 15 2.33 3.26 20.99
N ALA A 16 3.06 3.85 21.95
CA ALA A 16 4.38 4.42 21.70
C ALA A 16 5.40 3.36 21.24
N LEU A 17 5.38 2.18 21.87
CA LEU A 17 6.29 1.08 21.55
C LEU A 17 5.99 0.50 20.15
N ASN A 18 4.72 0.37 19.78
CA ASN A 18 4.31 -0.03 18.43
C ASN A 18 4.70 1.01 17.38
N MET A 19 4.57 2.31 17.70
CA MET A 19 5.05 3.38 16.82
C MET A 19 6.57 3.32 16.63
N LEU A 20 7.34 3.10 17.70
CA LEU A 20 8.79 2.97 17.62
C LEU A 20 9.21 1.75 16.78
N LYS A 21 8.60 0.59 17.01
CA LYS A 21 8.82 -0.61 16.18
C LYS A 21 8.53 -0.33 14.72
N THR A 22 7.40 0.32 14.43
CA THR A 22 7.02 0.67 13.05
C THR A 22 8.03 1.63 12.42
N LEU A 23 8.51 2.62 13.17
CA LEU A 23 9.50 3.58 12.71
C LEU A 23 10.84 2.90 12.41
N LEU A 24 11.33 2.05 13.33
CA LEU A 24 12.58 1.33 13.17
C LEU A 24 12.55 0.40 11.96
N THR A 25 11.51 -0.43 11.82
CA THR A 25 11.38 -1.35 10.68
C THR A 25 11.29 -0.61 9.35
N LYS A 26 10.50 0.48 9.28
CA LYS A 26 10.41 1.31 8.07
C LYS A 26 11.73 2.02 7.75
N SER A 27 12.46 2.49 8.77
CA SER A 27 13.77 3.12 8.60
C SER A 27 14.85 2.15 8.13
N ALA A 28 14.79 0.88 8.56
CA ALA A 28 15.69 -0.15 8.07
C ALA A 28 15.43 -0.46 6.58
N MET A 29 14.17 -0.53 6.17
CA MET A 29 13.80 -0.68 4.75
C MET A 29 14.22 0.53 3.91
N LEU A 30 14.03 1.75 4.43
CA LEU A 30 14.52 3.00 3.82
C LEU A 30 16.02 2.94 3.56
N LEU A 31 16.82 2.56 4.56
CA LEU A 31 18.28 2.52 4.45
C LEU A 31 18.77 1.48 3.44
N LYS A 32 18.05 0.37 3.30
CA LYS A 32 18.37 -0.68 2.30
C LYS A 32 18.02 -0.26 0.86
N HIS A 33 16.97 0.53 0.67
CA HIS A 33 16.45 0.93 -0.65
C HIS A 33 16.32 2.45 -0.78
N LEU A 34 17.39 3.18 -0.47
CA LEU A 34 17.35 4.63 -0.29
C LEU A 34 16.89 5.39 -1.55
N SER A 35 17.18 4.86 -2.74
CA SER A 35 16.73 5.41 -4.02
C SER A 35 15.23 5.22 -4.28
N ASP A 36 14.64 4.18 -3.72
CA ASP A 36 13.24 3.79 -3.93
C ASP A 36 12.30 4.36 -2.86
N TYR A 37 12.83 5.09 -1.87
CA TYR A 37 12.02 5.74 -0.85
C TYR A 37 12.24 7.25 -0.80
N ARG A 38 11.17 7.98 -0.50
CA ARG A 38 11.22 9.42 -0.24
C ARG A 38 10.64 9.74 1.13
N LEU A 39 11.36 10.56 1.89
CA LEU A 39 10.87 11.15 3.14
C LEU A 39 10.23 12.50 2.83
N CYS A 40 8.95 12.64 3.12
CA CYS A 40 8.18 13.86 2.89
C CYS A 40 7.65 14.41 4.21
N LEU A 41 7.77 15.71 4.42
CA LEU A 41 7.11 16.43 5.52
C LEU A 41 5.96 17.24 4.93
N THR A 42 4.74 16.94 5.36
CA THR A 42 3.56 17.71 4.95
C THR A 42 3.01 18.49 6.13
N ARG A 43 2.67 19.75 5.89
CA ARG A 43 2.11 20.66 6.89
C ARG A 43 0.77 21.16 6.36
N ARG A 44 -0.32 20.88 7.07
CA ARG A 44 -1.69 21.24 6.65
C ARG A 44 -2.38 22.03 7.75
N ALA A 45 -2.88 23.22 7.41
CA ALA A 45 -3.76 23.96 8.30
C ALA A 45 -5.14 23.30 8.31
N LEU A 46 -5.60 22.88 9.48
CA LEU A 46 -6.93 22.36 9.72
C LEU A 46 -7.79 23.50 10.28
N PRO A 47 -8.98 23.76 9.70
CA PRO A 47 -9.89 24.76 10.22
C PRO A 47 -10.38 24.36 11.63
N ALA A 48 -10.91 25.34 12.36
CA ALA A 48 -11.57 25.07 13.63
C ALA A 48 -12.79 24.15 13.43
N ASP A 49 -13.04 23.27 14.39
CA ASP A 49 -14.15 22.32 14.43
C ASP A 49 -14.79 22.34 15.83
N ALA A 50 -15.98 21.76 16.00
CA ALA A 50 -16.69 21.65 17.27
C ALA A 50 -15.82 21.03 18.39
N LYS A 51 -14.88 20.13 18.03
CA LYS A 51 -13.91 19.54 18.97
C LYS A 51 -12.68 20.43 19.22
N HIS A 52 -12.35 21.35 18.32
CA HIS A 52 -11.16 22.19 18.36
C HIS A 52 -11.46 23.61 17.86
N PRO A 53 -11.77 24.58 18.74
CA PRO A 53 -12.27 25.90 18.36
C PRO A 53 -11.20 26.83 17.75
N ARG A 54 -9.96 26.36 17.60
CA ARG A 54 -8.86 27.11 16.97
C ARG A 54 -8.36 26.35 15.76
N ALA A 55 -7.94 27.08 14.73
CA ALA A 55 -7.21 26.49 13.62
C ALA A 55 -5.97 25.76 14.14
N ARG A 56 -5.75 24.54 13.66
CA ARG A 56 -4.62 23.70 14.06
C ARG A 56 -3.73 23.45 12.87
N LEU A 57 -2.49 23.08 13.15
CA LEU A 57 -1.53 22.73 12.14
C LEU A 57 -1.16 21.27 12.28
N GLU A 58 -1.58 20.48 11.31
CA GLU A 58 -1.23 19.08 11.22
C GLU A 58 0.12 18.95 10.51
N THR A 59 1.07 18.31 11.17
CA THR A 59 2.36 17.98 10.57
C THR A 59 2.44 16.46 10.43
N ARG A 60 2.65 15.96 9.22
CA ARG A 60 2.83 14.52 8.96
C ARG A 60 4.19 14.28 8.35
N LEU A 61 4.90 13.30 8.91
CA LEU A 61 6.08 12.71 8.32
C LEU A 61 5.65 11.46 7.53
N CYS A 62 5.87 11.49 6.23
CA CYS A 62 5.48 10.44 5.30
C CYS A 62 6.72 9.77 4.73
N LEU A 63 6.72 8.43 4.72
CA LEU A 63 7.72 7.63 4.00
C LEU A 63 7.02 6.98 2.81
N TRP A 64 7.36 7.42 1.61
CA TRP A 64 6.72 6.95 0.37
C TRP A 64 7.64 5.97 -0.36
N SER A 65 7.10 4.79 -0.69
CA SER A 65 7.75 3.82 -1.58
C SER A 65 7.48 4.25 -3.02
N LEU A 66 8.53 4.38 -3.82
CA LEU A 66 8.49 4.73 -5.23
C LEU A 66 8.45 3.50 -6.14
N SER A 67 8.81 2.34 -5.61
CA SER A 67 8.86 1.09 -6.36
C SER A 67 8.12 -0.03 -5.62
N PRO A 68 7.17 -0.74 -6.26
CA PRO A 68 6.54 -1.92 -5.69
C PRO A 68 7.49 -3.13 -5.68
N ALA A 69 8.55 -3.13 -6.50
CA ALA A 69 9.57 -4.18 -6.53
C ALA A 69 10.27 -4.36 -5.18
N VAL A 70 10.40 -3.30 -4.38
CA VAL A 70 11.02 -3.39 -3.03
C VAL A 70 10.21 -4.29 -2.10
N ALA A 71 8.88 -4.11 -2.08
CA ALA A 71 8.01 -4.95 -1.26
C ALA A 71 7.95 -6.38 -1.79
N PHE A 72 7.88 -6.54 -3.12
CA PHE A 72 7.80 -7.84 -3.75
C PHE A 72 9.11 -8.65 -3.62
N GLY A 73 10.26 -7.98 -3.62
CA GLY A 73 11.56 -8.62 -3.40
C GLY A 73 11.64 -9.33 -2.05
N THR A 74 11.07 -8.74 -0.99
CA THR A 74 11.02 -9.41 0.33
C THR A 74 10.20 -10.70 0.28
N LEU A 75 9.11 -10.74 -0.48
CA LEU A 75 8.30 -11.95 -0.65
C LEU A 75 9.05 -13.01 -1.46
N ARG A 76 9.73 -12.59 -2.54
CA ARG A 76 10.54 -13.48 -3.37
C ARG A 76 11.67 -14.13 -2.57
N ASP A 77 12.30 -13.39 -1.66
CA ASP A 77 13.41 -13.90 -0.87
C ASP A 77 12.94 -14.82 0.27
N LEU A 78 11.66 -14.76 0.65
CA LEU A 78 11.06 -15.57 1.72
C LEU A 78 10.35 -16.84 1.21
N CYS A 79 9.83 -16.82 -0.02
CA CYS A 79 8.96 -17.87 -0.56
C CYS A 79 9.61 -18.63 -1.72
N ASP A 80 9.51 -19.96 -1.72
CA ASP A 80 10.01 -20.80 -2.83
C ASP A 80 9.14 -20.71 -4.09
N THR A 81 7.83 -20.47 -3.94
CA THR A 81 6.89 -20.39 -5.07
C THR A 81 5.82 -19.35 -4.80
N ILE A 82 5.62 -18.45 -5.77
CA ILE A 82 4.61 -17.39 -5.72
C ILE A 82 3.70 -17.56 -6.94
N VAL A 83 2.41 -17.79 -6.70
CA VAL A 83 1.38 -17.85 -7.74
C VAL A 83 0.52 -16.60 -7.64
N ILE A 84 0.44 -15.83 -8.73
CA ILE A 84 -0.38 -14.62 -8.81
C ILE A 84 -1.53 -14.87 -9.78
N THR A 85 -2.76 -14.68 -9.32
CA THR A 85 -3.97 -14.78 -10.14
C THR A 85 -4.72 -13.46 -10.13
N SER A 86 -5.16 -13.00 -11.29
CA SER A 86 -5.96 -11.78 -11.43
C SER A 86 -6.67 -11.76 -12.78
N GLY A 87 -7.86 -11.18 -12.80
CA GLY A 87 -8.65 -10.98 -14.03
C GLY A 87 -8.20 -9.78 -14.87
N THR A 88 -7.32 -8.91 -14.37
CA THR A 88 -7.00 -7.62 -15.00
C THR A 88 -5.50 -7.32 -15.11
N LEU A 89 -4.60 -8.29 -14.88
CA LEU A 89 -3.14 -8.10 -14.96
C LEU A 89 -2.59 -7.87 -16.39
N SER A 90 -3.45 -7.61 -17.38
CA SER A 90 -3.01 -7.30 -18.73
C SER A 90 -2.60 -5.83 -18.83
N PRO A 91 -1.42 -5.50 -19.39
CA PRO A 91 -0.41 -6.40 -19.98
C PRO A 91 0.62 -6.96 -18.96
N MET A 92 0.85 -8.28 -18.99
CA MET A 92 1.71 -9.00 -18.02
C MET A 92 3.17 -8.54 -18.02
N ASN A 93 3.67 -8.06 -19.16
CA ASN A 93 5.03 -7.53 -19.28
C ASN A 93 5.24 -6.24 -18.47
N SER A 94 4.24 -5.36 -18.43
CA SER A 94 4.31 -4.14 -17.62
C SER A 94 4.31 -4.48 -16.13
N PHE A 95 3.48 -5.43 -15.72
CA PHE A 95 3.44 -5.89 -14.33
C PHE A 95 4.75 -6.54 -13.88
N ALA A 96 5.35 -7.38 -14.73
CA ALA A 96 6.68 -7.95 -14.48
C ALA A 96 7.77 -6.88 -14.32
N SER A 97 7.71 -5.84 -15.16
CA SER A 97 8.63 -4.70 -15.10
C SER A 97 8.48 -3.92 -13.79
N GLU A 98 7.24 -3.60 -13.38
CA GLU A 98 6.96 -2.88 -12.13
C GLU A 98 7.47 -3.63 -10.89
N LEU A 99 7.36 -4.96 -10.87
CA LEU A 99 7.86 -5.79 -9.77
C LEU A 99 9.34 -6.17 -9.90
N SER A 100 10.00 -5.75 -10.98
CA SER A 100 11.39 -6.14 -11.32
C SER A 100 11.60 -7.66 -11.24
N THR A 101 10.59 -8.45 -11.61
CA THR A 101 10.62 -9.91 -11.50
C THR A 101 9.96 -10.55 -12.72
N PRO A 102 10.67 -11.43 -13.45
CA PRO A 102 10.07 -12.15 -14.58
C PRO A 102 9.12 -13.25 -14.09
N PHE A 103 7.95 -13.35 -14.72
CA PHE A 103 7.01 -14.46 -14.50
C PHE A 103 7.25 -15.55 -15.54
N SER A 104 7.83 -16.68 -15.13
CA SER A 104 8.18 -17.79 -16.03
C SER A 104 6.94 -18.49 -16.60
N SER A 105 5.90 -18.67 -15.79
CA SER A 105 4.66 -19.34 -16.18
C SER A 105 3.54 -18.32 -16.19
N GLN A 106 3.09 -17.95 -17.38
CA GLN A 106 2.01 -16.98 -17.58
C GLN A 106 0.85 -17.67 -18.28
N LEU A 107 -0.33 -17.62 -17.66
CA LEU A 107 -1.57 -18.08 -18.25
C LEU A 107 -2.56 -16.92 -18.27
N SER A 108 -2.87 -16.42 -19.46
CA SER A 108 -3.95 -15.46 -19.67
C SER A 108 -5.09 -16.14 -20.40
N ALA A 109 -6.28 -16.14 -19.82
CA ALA A 109 -7.48 -16.54 -20.55
C ALA A 109 -7.73 -15.55 -21.69
N ASN A 110 -7.99 -16.05 -22.90
CA ASN A 110 -8.54 -15.23 -23.98
C ASN A 110 -9.88 -14.68 -23.48
N HIS A 111 -9.99 -13.37 -23.38
CA HIS A 111 -11.14 -12.63 -22.86
C HIS A 111 -12.47 -13.28 -23.30
N VAL A 112 -13.15 -13.99 -22.39
CA VAL A 112 -14.39 -14.75 -22.66
C VAL A 112 -15.59 -13.80 -22.67
N VAL A 113 -15.46 -12.67 -23.37
CA VAL A 113 -16.58 -11.75 -23.58
C VAL A 113 -16.66 -11.48 -25.07
N ASP A 114 -17.75 -11.93 -25.67
CA ASP A 114 -18.08 -11.68 -27.06
C ASP A 114 -18.24 -10.18 -27.27
N THR A 115 -17.28 -9.56 -27.95
CA THR A 115 -17.28 -8.12 -28.29
C THR A 115 -18.53 -7.70 -29.08
N LYS A 116 -19.29 -8.66 -29.65
CA LYS A 116 -20.58 -8.39 -30.32
C LYS A 116 -21.74 -8.19 -29.35
N THR A 117 -21.62 -8.66 -28.11
CA THR A 117 -22.63 -8.51 -27.05
C THR A 117 -22.32 -7.34 -26.11
N GLN A 118 -21.14 -6.73 -26.25
CA GLN A 118 -20.80 -5.51 -25.55
C GLN A 118 -21.45 -4.32 -26.27
N VAL A 119 -22.35 -3.64 -25.58
CA VAL A 119 -22.82 -2.31 -25.98
C VAL A 119 -21.65 -1.34 -25.78
N PRO A 120 -21.10 -0.71 -26.85
CA PRO A 120 -20.28 0.46 -26.67
C PRO A 120 -21.19 1.52 -26.06
N SER A 121 -20.84 2.05 -24.88
CA SER A 121 -21.48 3.25 -24.35
C SER A 121 -21.00 4.45 -25.19
N SER A 122 -21.44 4.51 -26.45
CA SER A 122 -21.38 5.71 -27.28
C SER A 122 -22.56 6.60 -26.87
N LEU A 123 -22.26 7.59 -26.03
CA LEU A 123 -22.98 8.86 -26.00
C LEU A 123 -22.34 9.80 -27.02
#